data_AF-A0A3A1WY36-F1
#
_entry.id   AF-A0A3A1WY36-F1
#
_cell.length_a   1.000
_cell.length_b   1.000
_cell.length_c   1.000
_cell.angle_alpha   90.00
_cell.angle_beta   90.00
_cell.angle_gamma   90.00
#
_symmetry.space_group_name_H-M   'P 1'
#
loop_
_entity.id
_entity.type
_entity.pdbx_description
1 polymer ?
#
loop_
_entity_poly.entity_id
_entity_poly.type
_entity_poly.pdbx_seq_one_letter_code
_entity_poly.pdbx_strand_id
1 'polypeptide(L)'
;MLQLTAVQKILSDLDETQAEREKQYKYFHQHPELSMKEDHTAQTIIDILSKAGIETKRVGKTGVVAEIKNGEGPVVAMRADIDALPIKENSGKDYTSTVSTQDENGKTVGVSHACGHDFHISSLLGALKAFNEHKDA
;
A
#
# COMPACT_ATOMS: atom_id res chain seq x y z
N MET A 1 -10.96 -29.32 -20.82
CA MET A 1 -10.11 -28.37 -20.08
C MET A 1 -11.01 -27.20 -19.73
N LEU A 2 -11.28 -26.95 -18.45
CA LEU A 2 -12.12 -25.80 -18.04
C LEU A 2 -11.29 -24.52 -18.21
N GLN A 3 -11.76 -23.58 -19.03
CA GLN A 3 -11.16 -22.24 -19.11
C GLN A 3 -11.49 -21.47 -17.83
N LEU A 4 -10.47 -20.81 -17.27
CA LEU A 4 -10.65 -19.92 -16.11
C LEU A 4 -11.49 -18.71 -16.50
N THR A 5 -12.38 -18.28 -15.59
CA THR A 5 -13.07 -16.99 -15.71
C THR A 5 -12.08 -15.82 -15.56
N ALA A 6 -12.46 -14.62 -16.00
CA ALA A 6 -11.63 -13.42 -15.82
C ALA A 6 -11.23 -13.21 -14.34
N VAL A 7 -12.18 -13.40 -13.42
CA VAL A 7 -11.91 -13.32 -11.97
C VAL A 7 -10.90 -14.37 -11.54
N GLN A 8 -11.03 -15.62 -12.00
CA GLN A 8 -10.08 -16.67 -11.65
C GLN A 8 -8.67 -16.39 -12.19
N LYS A 9 -8.54 -15.78 -13.38
CA LYS A 9 -7.23 -15.37 -13.91
C LYS A 9 -6.60 -14.25 -13.06
N ILE A 10 -7.36 -13.21 -12.76
CA ILE A 10 -6.88 -12.07 -11.93
C ILE A 10 -6.43 -12.54 -10.54
N LEU A 11 -7.08 -13.56 -9.97
CA LEU A 11 -6.73 -14.08 -8.64
C LEU A 11 -5.66 -15.17 -8.67
N SER A 12 -5.23 -15.63 -9.85
CA SER A 12 -4.49 -16.89 -10.00
C SER A 12 -3.07 -16.88 -9.43
N ASP A 13 -2.45 -15.71 -9.32
CA ASP A 13 -1.07 -15.52 -8.86
C ASP A 13 -0.97 -14.84 -7.49
N LEU A 14 -2.12 -14.59 -6.83
CA LEU A 14 -2.11 -13.96 -5.51
C LEU A 14 -1.42 -14.83 -4.47
N ASP A 15 -1.56 -16.16 -4.56
CA ASP A 15 -0.85 -17.10 -3.68
C ASP A 15 0.66 -17.07 -3.94
N GLU A 16 1.07 -16.98 -5.21
CA GLU A 16 2.49 -16.93 -5.61
C GLU A 16 3.17 -15.62 -5.16
N THR A 17 2.43 -14.51 -5.19
CA THR A 17 2.93 -13.20 -4.76
C THR A 17 2.80 -12.94 -3.27
N GLN A 18 2.24 -13.87 -2.49
CA GLN A 18 1.95 -13.69 -1.06
C GLN A 18 3.18 -13.25 -0.26
N ALA A 19 4.31 -13.92 -0.44
CA ALA A 19 5.53 -13.62 0.32
C ALA A 19 6.03 -12.18 0.10
N GLU A 20 5.97 -11.69 -1.13
CA GLU A 20 6.36 -10.30 -1.46
C GLU A 20 5.33 -9.30 -0.91
N ARG A 21 4.02 -9.59 -0.98
CA ARG A 21 2.98 -8.74 -0.40
C ARG A 21 3.08 -8.66 1.13
N GLU A 22 3.36 -9.77 1.80
CA GLU A 22 3.61 -9.79 3.24
C GLU A 22 4.87 -9.00 3.62
N LYS A 23 5.92 -9.09 2.81
CA LYS A 23 7.14 -8.29 2.98
C LYS A 23 6.85 -6.80 2.84
N GLN A 24 6.02 -6.39 1.87
CA GLN A 24 5.59 -5.00 1.71
C GLN A 24 4.75 -4.52 2.91
N TYR A 25 3.80 -5.34 3.37
CA TYR A 25 3.04 -5.05 4.59
C TYR A 25 3.95 -4.83 5.79
N LYS A 26 4.89 -5.75 6.05
CA LYS A 26 5.85 -5.61 7.17
C LYS A 26 6.72 -4.37 7.00
N TYR A 27 7.12 -4.06 5.77
CA TYR A 27 7.89 -2.84 5.47
C TYR A 27 7.09 -1.59 5.86
N PHE A 28 5.84 -1.44 5.42
CA PHE A 28 5.02 -0.29 5.81
C PHE A 28 4.75 -0.27 7.32
N HIS A 29 4.49 -1.42 7.95
CA HIS A 29 4.32 -1.52 9.41
C HIS A 29 5.50 -0.96 10.20
N GLN A 30 6.72 -1.18 9.70
CA GLN A 30 7.98 -0.76 10.31
C GLN A 30 8.39 0.68 9.98
N HIS A 31 7.77 1.31 8.98
CA HIS A 31 8.05 2.69 8.57
C HIS A 31 6.82 3.61 8.67
N PRO A 32 6.13 3.64 9.83
CA PRO A 32 4.94 4.46 9.98
C PRO A 32 5.30 5.95 10.04
N GLU A 33 4.50 6.78 9.38
CA GLU A 33 4.64 8.24 9.37
C GLU A 33 3.34 8.91 9.85
N LEU A 34 3.47 10.03 10.56
CA LEU A 34 2.31 10.79 11.04
C LEU A 34 1.54 11.42 9.87
N SER A 35 0.25 11.66 10.09
CA SER A 35 -0.63 12.30 9.12
C SER A 35 -0.01 13.57 8.51
N MET A 36 -0.11 13.68 7.18
CA MET A 36 0.42 14.76 6.33
C MET A 36 1.96 14.89 6.30
N LYS A 37 2.68 13.89 6.83
CA LYS A 37 4.16 13.80 6.85
C LYS A 37 4.65 12.47 6.25
N GLU A 38 3.83 11.79 5.47
CA GLU A 38 4.06 10.45 4.90
C GLU A 38 4.91 10.47 3.62
N ASP A 39 5.97 11.29 3.61
CA ASP A 39 6.77 11.55 2.41
C ASP A 39 7.52 10.28 1.95
N HIS A 40 8.04 9.49 2.89
CA HIS A 40 8.73 8.22 2.61
C HIS A 40 7.76 7.12 2.17
N THR A 41 6.61 7.01 2.83
CA THR A 41 5.55 6.05 2.50
C THR A 41 5.01 6.33 1.10
N ALA A 42 4.71 7.59 0.79
CA ALA A 42 4.27 8.02 -0.52
C ALA A 42 5.31 7.72 -1.60
N GLN A 43 6.60 7.97 -1.33
CA GLN A 43 7.66 7.65 -2.28
C GLN A 43 7.79 6.14 -2.51
N THR A 44 7.70 5.34 -1.45
CA THR A 44 7.75 3.88 -1.54
C THR A 44 6.60 3.35 -2.40
N ILE A 45 5.38 3.87 -2.24
CA ILE A 45 4.22 3.51 -3.06
C ILE A 45 4.49 3.82 -4.54
N ILE A 46 5.02 5.00 -4.85
CA ILE A 46 5.39 5.41 -6.22
C ILE A 46 6.42 4.45 -6.80
N ASP A 47 7.47 4.12 -6.05
CA ASP A 47 8.55 3.24 -6.52
C ASP A 47 8.05 1.81 -6.78
N ILE A 48 7.16 1.29 -5.93
CA ILE A 48 6.55 -0.04 -6.11
C ILE A 48 5.68 -0.05 -7.37
N LEU A 49 4.82 0.96 -7.57
CA LEU A 49 3.92 1.04 -8.72
C LEU A 49 4.69 1.30 -10.02
N SER A 50 5.73 2.13 -9.99
CA SER A 50 6.62 2.37 -11.13
C SER A 50 7.31 1.08 -11.60
N LYS A 51 7.80 0.25 -10.67
CA LYS A 51 8.38 -1.07 -10.99
C LYS A 51 7.37 -2.04 -11.61
N ALA A 52 6.07 -1.86 -11.33
CA ALA A 52 4.99 -2.61 -11.95
C ALA A 52 4.52 -2.00 -13.29
N GLY A 53 5.15 -0.92 -13.77
CA GLY A 53 4.72 -0.22 -14.99
C GLY A 53 3.41 0.55 -14.83
N ILE A 54 3.05 0.93 -13.61
CA ILE A 54 1.85 1.71 -13.30
C ILE A 54 2.26 3.16 -13.08
N GLU A 55 1.75 4.06 -13.91
CA GLU A 55 2.00 5.50 -13.79
C GLU A 55 1.29 6.07 -12.56
N THR A 56 1.96 7.00 -11.89
CA THR A 56 1.44 7.67 -10.69
C THR A 56 1.64 9.17 -10.75
N LYS A 57 0.82 9.90 -10.00
CA LYS A 57 0.97 11.34 -9.76
C LYS A 57 0.84 11.64 -8.27
N ARG A 58 1.69 12.54 -7.76
CA ARG A 58 1.53 13.10 -6.41
C ARG A 58 0.41 14.13 -6.40
N VAL A 59 -0.41 14.11 -5.35
CA VAL A 59 -1.50 15.06 -5.10
C VAL A 59 -1.53 15.39 -3.61
N GLY A 60 -1.79 16.66 -3.25
CA GLY A 60 -1.93 17.03 -1.84
C GLY A 60 -0.71 16.68 -0.96
N LYS A 61 0.50 16.91 -1.46
CA LYS A 61 1.81 16.61 -0.84
C LYS A 61 2.18 15.12 -0.80
N THR A 62 1.45 14.32 -0.02
CA THR A 62 1.77 12.90 0.23
C THR A 62 0.78 11.93 -0.42
N GLY A 63 -0.35 12.42 -0.94
CA GLY A 63 -1.28 11.60 -1.71
C GLY A 63 -0.68 11.10 -3.02
N VAL A 64 -1.00 9.86 -3.38
CA VAL A 64 -0.58 9.23 -4.64
C VAL A 64 -1.82 8.74 -5.37
N VAL A 65 -1.96 9.10 -6.64
CA VAL A 65 -3.01 8.59 -7.52
C VAL A 65 -2.36 7.80 -8.65
N ALA A 66 -2.87 6.59 -8.87
CA ALA A 66 -2.47 5.71 -9.96
C ALA A 66 -3.65 5.48 -10.91
N GLU A 67 -3.37 5.28 -12.19
CA GLU A 67 -4.39 4.99 -13.19
C GLU A 67 -3.97 3.77 -14.02
N ILE A 68 -4.85 2.78 -14.13
CA ILE A 68 -4.67 1.62 -15.01
C ILE A 68 -5.73 1.75 -16.12
N LYS A 69 -5.29 2.15 -17.33
CA LYS A 69 -6.17 2.26 -18.50
C LYS A 69 -6.24 0.93 -19.24
N ASN A 70 -7.45 0.49 -19.59
CA ASN A 70 -7.68 -0.77 -20.29
C ASN A 70 -8.87 -0.71 -21.26
N GLY A 71 -8.88 0.27 -22.17
CA GLY A 71 -9.95 0.46 -23.15
C GLY A 71 -11.19 1.17 -22.60
N GLU A 72 -12.27 1.14 -23.40
CA GLU A 72 -13.56 1.75 -23.05
C GLU A 72 -14.33 0.89 -22.05
N GLY A 73 -14.99 1.53 -21.08
CA GLY A 73 -15.82 0.82 -20.10
C GLY A 73 -16.09 1.61 -18.81
N PRO A 74 -16.74 0.99 -17.82
CA PRO A 74 -16.94 1.57 -16.51
C PRO A 74 -15.62 1.87 -15.79
N VAL A 75 -15.60 2.95 -15.01
CA VAL A 75 -14.44 3.34 -14.19
C VAL A 75 -14.72 3.02 -12.72
N VAL A 76 -13.75 2.40 -12.06
CA VAL A 76 -13.80 2.09 -10.62
C VAL A 76 -12.66 2.79 -9.92
N ALA A 77 -12.95 3.43 -8.78
CA ALA A 77 -11.95 4.02 -7.91
C ALA A 77 -11.82 3.20 -6.62
N MET A 78 -10.58 2.96 -6.19
CA MET A 78 -10.24 2.32 -4.92
C MET A 78 -9.34 3.26 -4.13
N ARG A 79 -9.47 3.26 -2.80
CA ARG A 79 -8.74 4.19 -1.92
C ARG A 79 -8.20 3.45 -0.70
N ALA A 80 -6.94 3.72 -0.35
CA ALA A 80 -6.30 3.37 0.90
C ALA A 80 -5.75 4.66 1.54
N ASP A 81 -5.99 4.85 2.84
CA ASP A 81 -5.21 5.77 3.66
C ASP A 81 -3.81 5.21 3.90
N ILE A 82 -2.87 6.10 4.25
CA ILE A 82 -1.45 5.75 4.37
C ILE A 82 -0.80 6.18 5.67
N ASP A 83 -1.49 6.95 6.51
CA ASP A 83 -0.93 7.55 7.71
C ASP A 83 -0.94 6.60 8.91
N ALA A 84 -0.10 6.91 9.89
CA ALA A 84 0.00 6.21 11.15
C ALA A 84 -0.36 7.12 12.34
N LEU A 85 -0.40 6.52 13.53
CA LEU A 85 -0.80 7.22 14.76
C LEU A 85 0.39 7.44 15.70
N PRO A 86 0.37 8.50 16.55
CA PRO A 86 1.39 8.79 17.56
C PRO A 86 1.26 7.86 18.78
N ILE A 87 1.28 6.55 18.53
CA ILE A 87 1.13 5.48 19.51
C ILE A 87 2.38 4.61 19.46
N LYS A 88 3.04 4.42 20.61
CA LYS A 88 4.11 3.42 20.75
C LYS A 88 3.52 2.03 20.56
N GLU A 89 4.06 1.28 19.61
CA GLU A 89 3.62 -0.09 19.38
C GLU A 89 3.97 -1.00 20.57
N ASN A 90 3.06 -1.91 20.90
CA ASN A 90 3.25 -2.93 21.95
C ASN A 90 2.75 -4.32 21.47
N SER A 91 2.91 -4.61 20.17
CA SER A 91 2.40 -5.84 19.56
C SER A 91 3.26 -7.06 19.90
N GLY A 92 4.56 -6.87 20.17
CA GLY A 92 5.53 -7.94 20.41
C GLY A 92 5.91 -8.72 19.16
N LYS A 93 5.53 -8.25 17.96
CA LYS A 93 5.84 -8.91 16.70
C LYS A 93 7.30 -8.68 16.30
N ASP A 94 7.87 -9.60 15.51
CA ASP A 94 9.21 -9.48 14.93
C ASP A 94 9.37 -8.25 14.03
N TYR A 95 8.27 -7.75 13.45
CA TYR A 95 8.21 -6.54 12.64
C TYR A 95 7.62 -5.32 13.38
N THR A 96 7.69 -5.28 14.70
CA THR A 96 7.24 -4.11 15.50
C THR A 96 7.92 -2.81 15.04
N SER A 97 7.15 -1.73 14.87
CA SER A 97 7.68 -0.39 14.65
C SER A 97 8.53 0.07 15.85
N THR A 98 9.71 0.60 15.54
CA THR A 98 10.59 1.26 16.52
C THR A 98 10.68 2.77 16.30
N VAL A 99 9.89 3.31 15.36
CA VAL A 99 9.92 4.72 14.98
C VAL A 99 9.43 5.60 16.12
N SER A 100 10.15 6.68 16.36
CA SER A 100 9.73 7.77 17.25
C SER A 100 9.99 9.12 16.58
N THR A 101 9.08 10.08 16.76
CA THR A 101 9.15 11.41 16.16
C THR A 101 8.53 12.47 17.06
N GLN A 102 8.56 13.74 16.65
CA GLN A 102 7.83 14.82 17.33
C GLN A 102 6.41 14.94 16.77
N ASP A 103 5.43 14.91 17.68
CA ASP A 103 4.04 15.25 17.35
C ASP A 103 3.87 16.76 17.08
N GLU A 104 2.62 17.19 16.83
CA GLU A 104 2.29 18.59 16.58
C GLU A 104 2.58 19.53 17.77
N ASN A 105 2.70 18.98 18.99
CA ASN A 105 3.02 19.73 20.21
C ASN A 105 4.52 19.66 20.54
N GLY A 106 5.35 19.08 19.67
CA GLY A 106 6.79 18.91 19.87
C GLY A 106 7.17 17.79 20.85
N LYS A 107 6.22 16.95 21.28
CA LYS A 107 6.48 15.83 22.18
C LYS A 107 7.03 14.64 21.40
N THR A 108 8.08 14.01 21.92
CA THR A 108 8.56 12.73 21.40
C THR A 108 7.54 11.63 21.66
N VAL A 109 7.03 11.03 20.60
CA VAL A 109 6.05 9.94 20.60
C VAL A 109 6.55 8.77 19.76
N GLY A 110 6.15 7.55 20.12
CA GLY A 110 6.29 6.41 19.21
C GLY A 110 5.25 6.51 18.09
N VAL A 111 5.52 5.89 16.95
CA VAL A 111 4.61 5.90 15.79
C VAL A 111 4.32 4.46 15.37
N SER A 112 3.04 4.16 15.10
CA SER A 112 2.63 2.82 14.65
C SER A 112 1.37 2.86 13.80
N HIS A 113 1.23 1.89 12.89
CA HIS A 113 -0.01 1.64 12.17
C HIS A 113 -1.05 0.92 13.05
N ALA A 114 -1.43 1.53 14.17
CA ALA A 114 -2.42 0.98 15.09
C ALA A 114 -3.85 0.91 14.48
N CYS A 115 -4.08 1.55 13.34
CA CYS A 115 -5.34 1.53 12.58
C CYS A 115 -5.29 0.62 11.33
N GLY A 116 -4.14 0.01 11.02
CA GLY A 116 -4.00 -0.93 9.90
C GLY A 116 -3.89 -0.29 8.51
N HIS A 117 -3.53 1.00 8.40
CA HIS A 117 -3.41 1.68 7.10
C HIS A 117 -2.30 1.07 6.22
N ASP A 118 -1.25 0.51 6.80
CA ASP A 118 -0.25 -0.32 6.12
C ASP A 118 -0.83 -1.57 5.44
N PHE A 119 -1.84 -2.21 6.06
CA PHE A 119 -2.58 -3.30 5.45
C PHE A 119 -3.45 -2.81 4.29
N HIS A 120 -4.07 -1.63 4.42
CA HIS A 120 -4.82 -1.01 3.32
C HIS A 120 -3.90 -0.71 2.13
N ILE A 121 -2.73 -0.10 2.38
CA ILE A 121 -1.69 0.14 1.35
C ILE A 121 -1.34 -1.17 0.64
N SER A 122 -0.95 -2.19 1.40
CA SER A 122 -0.41 -3.44 0.85
C SER A 122 -1.46 -4.21 0.06
N SER A 123 -2.71 -4.20 0.54
CA SER A 123 -3.84 -4.83 -0.14
C SER A 123 -4.15 -4.12 -1.45
N LEU A 124 -4.18 -2.78 -1.46
CA LEU A 124 -4.43 -2.01 -2.69
C LEU A 124 -3.27 -2.14 -3.69
N LEU A 125 -2.02 -2.12 -3.24
CA LEU A 125 -0.85 -2.38 -4.10
C LEU A 125 -0.93 -3.76 -4.76
N GLY A 126 -1.30 -4.79 -3.99
CA GLY A 126 -1.51 -6.14 -4.52
C GLY A 126 -2.60 -6.19 -5.59
N ALA A 127 -3.76 -5.58 -5.32
CA ALA A 127 -4.86 -5.51 -6.28
C ALA A 127 -4.47 -4.77 -7.57
N LEU A 128 -3.80 -3.62 -7.45
CA LEU A 128 -3.36 -2.83 -8.61
C LEU A 128 -2.36 -3.61 -9.49
N LYS A 129 -1.43 -4.36 -8.88
CA LYS A 129 -0.51 -5.23 -9.61
C LYS A 129 -1.26 -6.34 -10.36
N ALA A 130 -2.15 -7.05 -9.68
CA ALA A 130 -2.95 -8.10 -10.30
C ALA A 130 -3.80 -7.56 -11.46
N PHE A 131 -4.48 -6.42 -11.28
CA PHE A 131 -5.23 -5.79 -12.39
C PHE A 131 -4.33 -5.36 -13.55
N ASN A 132 -3.10 -4.91 -13.28
CA ASN A 132 -2.19 -4.46 -14.31
C ASN A 132 -1.54 -5.62 -15.09
N GLU A 133 -1.25 -6.74 -14.42
CA GLU A 133 -0.68 -7.95 -15.01
C GLU A 133 -1.73 -8.73 -15.82
N HIS A 134 -3.00 -8.68 -15.43
CA HIS A 134 -4.10 -9.42 -16.03
C HIS A 134 -5.10 -8.55 -16.81
N LYS A 135 -4.61 -7.56 -17.56
CA LYS A 135 -5.46 -6.66 -18.36
C LYS A 135 -6.31 -7.38 -19.42
N ASP A 136 -5.85 -8.52 -19.92
CA ASP A 136 -6.51 -9.31 -20.97
C ASP A 136 -7.38 -10.47 -20.44
N ALA A 137 -7.65 -10.49 -19.13
CA ALA A 137 -8.36 -11.59 -18.46
C ALA A 137 -9.81 -11.81 -18.94
#